data_AF-A0A7J6U3U5-F1
#
_entry.id   AF-A0A7J6U3U5-F1
#
_cell.length_a   1.000
_cell.length_b   1.000
_cell.length_c   1.000
_cell.angle_alpha   90.00
_cell.angle_beta   90.00
_cell.angle_gamma   90.00
#
_symmetry.space_group_name_H-M   'P 1'
#
loop_
_entity.id
_entity.type
_entity.pdbx_description
1 polymer ?
#
loop_
_entity_poly.entity_id
_entity_poly.type
_entity_poly.pdbx_seq_one_letter_code
_entity_poly.pdbx_strand_id
1 'polypeptide(L)'
;MVVDVLVKHGLKAVGMGSCGYLWTSEKKLPWYTAWGHVLYEGLSGLLNAGIIPVMHGDCVLDDKQVCAVLSGDTIFYWMCRAFKPSRGIFLTDVAGIFDKPPNEEGAKLIPRISARGDVKSSIETCVPAHDVTGGIKTKLASAVKVAGELGIPVYIVQAGTPSALQAMEGREPEVCTVVVP
;
A
#
# COMPACT_ATOMS: atom_id res chain seq x y z
N MET A 1 -1.98 19.43 4.24
CA MET A 1 -2.03 18.18 3.44
C MET A 1 -0.64 17.55 3.35
N VAL A 2 -0.52 16.27 2.97
CA VAL A 2 0.78 15.59 2.82
C VAL A 2 1.70 16.35 1.86
N VAL A 3 1.17 16.83 0.74
CA VAL A 3 1.90 17.65 -0.24
C VAL A 3 2.51 18.90 0.42
N ASP A 4 1.74 19.65 1.19
CA ASP A 4 2.24 20.88 1.86
C ASP A 4 3.41 20.57 2.80
N VAL A 5 3.34 19.46 3.53
CA VAL A 5 4.40 19.04 4.44
C VAL A 5 5.68 18.69 3.65
N LEU A 6 5.56 17.95 2.56
CA LEU A 6 6.70 17.62 1.70
C LEU A 6 7.34 18.89 1.10
N VAL A 7 6.52 19.79 0.55
CA VAL A 7 6.98 21.06 -0.04
C VAL A 7 7.65 21.94 1.01
N LYS A 8 7.09 22.04 2.22
CA LYS A 8 7.69 22.80 3.33
C LYS A 8 9.08 22.29 3.72
N HIS A 9 9.37 21.00 3.51
CA HIS A 9 10.67 20.39 3.75
C HIS A 9 11.56 20.35 2.50
N GLY A 10 11.24 21.13 1.46
CA GLY A 10 12.08 21.27 0.26
C GLY A 10 11.92 20.15 -0.77
N LEU A 11 10.96 19.24 -0.59
CA LEU A 11 10.68 18.18 -1.55
C LEU A 11 9.71 18.67 -2.62
N LYS A 12 10.02 18.39 -3.89
CA LYS A 12 9.13 18.68 -5.01
C LYS A 12 8.02 17.63 -5.02
N ALA A 13 6.82 17.99 -4.58
CA ALA A 13 5.69 17.06 -4.51
C ALA A 13 4.42 17.69 -5.13
N VAL A 14 3.58 16.86 -5.74
CA VAL A 14 2.30 17.28 -6.33
C VAL A 14 1.20 16.28 -6.03
N GLY A 15 0.00 16.78 -5.71
CA GLY A 15 -1.18 15.95 -5.53
C GLY A 15 -1.76 15.49 -6.86
N MET A 16 -2.12 14.21 -6.97
CA MET A 16 -2.75 13.60 -8.14
C MET A 16 -3.99 12.82 -7.70
N GLY A 17 -5.17 13.31 -8.08
CA GLY A 17 -6.44 12.64 -7.82
C GLY A 17 -6.66 11.43 -8.73
N SER A 18 -7.45 10.45 -8.29
CA SER A 18 -7.66 9.21 -9.06
C SER A 18 -8.99 9.17 -9.82
N CYS A 19 -10.02 9.92 -9.40
CA CYS A 19 -11.35 9.95 -10.03
C CYS A 19 -11.33 10.27 -11.55
N GLY A 20 -10.41 11.14 -12.00
CA GLY A 20 -10.30 11.52 -13.41
C GLY A 20 -9.59 10.50 -14.32
N TYR A 21 -8.93 9.50 -13.74
CA TYR A 21 -8.05 8.61 -14.50
C TYR A 21 -8.27 7.11 -14.24
N LEU A 22 -8.87 6.74 -13.12
CA LEU A 22 -9.11 5.35 -12.75
C LEU A 22 -10.61 5.14 -12.62
N TRP A 23 -11.17 4.20 -13.38
CA TRP A 23 -12.57 3.78 -13.27
C TRP A 23 -12.62 2.33 -12.84
N THR A 24 -13.62 1.97 -12.04
CA THR A 24 -13.86 0.59 -11.62
C THR A 24 -14.96 -0.06 -12.45
N SER A 25 -15.01 -1.39 -12.39
CA SER A 25 -16.17 -2.18 -12.81
C SER A 25 -16.49 -3.13 -11.67
N GLU A 26 -17.71 -3.05 -11.13
CA GLU A 26 -18.12 -3.84 -9.96
C GLU A 26 -17.15 -3.70 -8.77
N LYS A 27 -16.72 -2.46 -8.46
CA LYS A 27 -15.74 -2.13 -7.41
C LYS A 27 -14.32 -2.64 -7.65
N LYS A 28 -14.03 -3.23 -8.82
CA LYS A 28 -12.70 -3.73 -9.16
C LYS A 28 -12.03 -2.79 -10.14
N LEU A 29 -10.76 -2.45 -9.87
CA LEU A 29 -9.95 -1.66 -10.79
C LEU A 29 -9.43 -2.58 -11.91
N PRO A 30 -9.81 -2.37 -13.18
CA PRO A 30 -9.25 -3.10 -14.30
C PRO A 30 -7.75 -2.82 -14.41
N TRP A 31 -6.96 -3.81 -14.82
CA TRP A 31 -5.50 -3.65 -14.82
C TRP A 31 -5.01 -2.60 -15.83
N TYR A 32 -5.73 -2.43 -16.94
CA TYR A 32 -5.37 -1.45 -17.97
C TYR A 32 -6.59 -0.93 -18.70
N THR A 33 -6.71 0.39 -18.70
CA THR A 33 -7.67 1.17 -19.47
C THR A 33 -6.90 2.28 -20.16
N ALA A 34 -7.47 2.89 -21.22
CA ALA A 34 -6.86 4.07 -21.84
C ALA A 34 -6.57 5.18 -20.81
N TRP A 35 -7.47 5.36 -19.83
CA TRP A 35 -7.33 6.31 -18.74
C TRP A 35 -6.20 5.95 -17.77
N GLY A 36 -6.06 4.67 -17.44
CA GLY A 36 -4.95 4.16 -16.63
C GLY A 36 -3.59 4.38 -17.30
N HIS A 37 -3.52 4.30 -18.63
CA HIS A 37 -2.31 4.64 -19.38
C HIS A 37 -1.98 6.14 -19.28
N VAL A 38 -2.98 7.02 -19.41
CA VAL A 38 -2.78 8.46 -19.23
C VAL A 38 -2.25 8.78 -17.83
N LEU A 39 -2.79 8.13 -16.79
CA LEU A 39 -2.26 8.27 -15.43
C LEU A 39 -0.80 7.82 -15.33
N TYR A 40 -0.49 6.65 -15.89
CA TYR A 40 0.86 6.10 -15.89
C TYR A 40 1.86 7.05 -16.55
N GLU A 41 1.54 7.60 -17.72
CA GLU A 41 2.39 8.56 -18.42
C GLU A 41 2.60 9.85 -17.60
N GLY A 42 1.53 10.39 -17.01
CA GLY A 42 1.61 11.57 -16.14
C GLY A 42 2.50 11.32 -14.92
N LEU A 43 2.31 10.19 -14.23
CA LEU A 43 3.14 9.80 -13.09
C LEU A 43 4.60 9.57 -13.50
N SER A 44 4.83 8.90 -14.62
CA SER A 44 6.19 8.64 -15.15
C SER A 44 6.90 9.96 -15.49
N GLY A 45 6.21 10.91 -16.11
CA GLY A 45 6.73 12.24 -16.40
C GLY A 45 7.14 13.00 -15.14
N LEU A 46 6.30 12.96 -14.08
CA LEU A 46 6.62 13.58 -12.79
C LEU A 46 7.85 12.93 -12.14
N LEU A 47 7.89 11.60 -12.08
CA LEU A 47 9.01 10.86 -11.50
C LEU A 47 10.31 11.13 -12.26
N ASN A 48 10.28 11.14 -13.59
CA ASN A 48 11.44 11.47 -14.44
C ASN A 48 11.92 12.93 -14.23
N ALA A 49 11.02 13.85 -13.87
CA ALA A 49 11.36 15.22 -13.51
C ALA A 49 11.86 15.39 -12.06
N GLY A 50 11.96 14.30 -11.29
CA GLY A 50 12.33 14.34 -9.87
C GLY A 50 11.24 14.93 -8.97
N ILE A 51 9.97 14.82 -9.37
CA ILE A 51 8.80 15.25 -8.61
C ILE A 51 8.12 14.02 -8.00
N ILE A 52 7.75 14.11 -6.73
CA ILE A 52 7.06 13.05 -5.98
C ILE A 52 5.54 13.18 -6.20
N PRO A 53 4.90 12.27 -6.94
CA PRO A 53 3.44 12.24 -7.03
C PRO A 53 2.85 11.73 -5.71
N VAL A 54 1.86 12.45 -5.18
CA VAL A 54 1.12 12.09 -3.97
C VAL A 54 -0.32 11.79 -4.37
N MET A 55 -0.76 10.56 -4.14
CA MET A 55 -2.12 10.12 -4.43
C MET A 55 -2.86 9.71 -3.17
N HIS A 56 -4.17 9.56 -3.28
CA HIS A 56 -5.05 9.10 -2.22
C HIS A 56 -6.15 8.21 -2.79
N GLY A 57 -6.78 7.41 -1.92
CA GLY A 57 -8.05 6.75 -2.25
C GLY A 57 -9.14 7.79 -2.55
N ASP A 58 -10.10 7.43 -3.38
CA ASP A 58 -11.04 8.40 -3.96
C ASP A 58 -12.37 7.74 -4.31
N CYS A 59 -13.40 8.56 -4.55
CA CYS A 59 -14.63 8.11 -5.18
C CYS A 59 -14.46 8.21 -6.69
N VAL A 60 -14.45 7.07 -7.38
CA VAL A 60 -14.22 7.00 -8.82
C VAL A 60 -15.47 6.53 -9.55
N LEU A 61 -15.55 6.80 -10.86
CA LEU A 61 -16.64 6.27 -11.68
C LEU A 61 -16.59 4.74 -11.73
N ASP A 62 -17.78 4.13 -11.69
CA ASP A 62 -17.96 2.70 -11.82
C ASP A 62 -18.97 2.40 -12.93
N ASP A 63 -18.60 1.53 -13.88
CA ASP A 63 -19.43 1.26 -15.05
C ASP A 63 -20.71 0.45 -14.75
N LYS A 64 -20.85 -0.15 -13.57
CA LYS A 64 -22.05 -0.93 -13.17
C LYS A 64 -22.94 -0.22 -12.16
N GLN A 65 -22.38 0.65 -11.33
CA GLN A 65 -23.08 1.27 -10.18
C GLN A 65 -22.80 2.77 -10.05
N VAL A 66 -22.41 3.42 -11.16
CA VAL A 66 -22.12 4.86 -11.29
C VAL A 66 -20.83 5.29 -10.59
N CYS A 67 -20.63 4.91 -9.33
CA CYS A 67 -19.41 5.21 -8.60
C CYS A 67 -19.04 4.10 -7.61
N ALA A 68 -17.75 4.06 -7.25
CA ALA A 68 -17.23 3.19 -6.21
C ALA A 68 -16.12 3.89 -5.42
N VAL A 69 -15.94 3.47 -4.17
CA VAL A 69 -14.77 3.85 -3.38
C VAL A 69 -13.57 3.03 -3.84
N LEU A 70 -12.54 3.71 -4.33
CA LEU A 70 -11.26 3.14 -4.67
C LEU A 70 -10.29 3.35 -3.51
N SER A 71 -9.91 2.26 -2.82
CA SER A 71 -9.02 2.34 -1.66
C SER A 71 -7.58 2.66 -2.06
N GLY A 72 -6.84 3.33 -1.17
CA GLY A 72 -5.41 3.56 -1.32
C GLY A 72 -4.61 2.26 -1.46
N ASP A 73 -5.01 1.18 -0.77
CA ASP A 73 -4.37 -0.14 -0.88
C ASP A 73 -4.54 -0.78 -2.28
N THR A 74 -5.66 -0.49 -2.96
CA THR A 74 -5.90 -0.93 -4.34
C THR A 74 -5.04 -0.13 -5.33
N ILE A 75 -4.97 1.19 -5.12
CA ILE A 75 -4.07 2.07 -5.88
C ILE A 75 -2.62 1.63 -5.68
N PHE A 76 -2.21 1.30 -4.46
CA PHE A 76 -0.87 0.79 -4.14
C PHE A 76 -0.53 -0.47 -4.94
N TYR A 77 -1.40 -1.48 -4.94
CA TYR A 77 -1.20 -2.68 -5.77
C TYR A 77 -1.08 -2.35 -7.26
N TRP A 78 -1.95 -1.45 -7.77
CA TRP A 78 -1.90 -1.03 -9.17
C TRP A 78 -0.56 -0.35 -9.50
N MET A 79 -0.07 0.53 -8.62
CA MET A 79 1.22 1.21 -8.78
C MET A 79 2.39 0.23 -8.73
N CYS A 80 2.38 -0.74 -7.81
CA CYS A 80 3.39 -1.79 -7.78
C CYS A 80 3.40 -2.61 -9.08
N ARG A 81 2.23 -2.91 -9.64
CA ARG A 81 2.12 -3.63 -10.91
C ARG A 81 2.62 -2.81 -12.10
N ALA A 82 2.30 -1.51 -12.13
CA ALA A 82 2.66 -0.62 -13.23
C ALA A 82 4.17 -0.27 -13.23
N PHE A 83 4.72 0.13 -12.09
CA PHE A 83 6.10 0.62 -11.98
C PHE A 83 7.11 -0.44 -11.57
N LYS A 84 6.67 -1.60 -11.07
CA LYS A 84 7.53 -2.70 -10.61
C LYS A 84 8.68 -2.22 -9.71
N PRO A 85 8.39 -1.50 -8.61
CA PRO A 85 9.43 -1.04 -7.69
C PRO A 85 10.16 -2.22 -7.05
N SER A 86 11.37 -1.97 -6.55
CA SER A 86 12.16 -2.99 -5.83
C SER A 86 11.52 -3.44 -4.51
N ARG A 87 10.62 -2.62 -3.94
CA ARG A 87 9.85 -2.90 -2.73
C ARG A 87 8.59 -2.04 -2.63
N GLY A 88 7.63 -2.51 -1.86
CA GLY A 88 6.49 -1.74 -1.38
C GLY A 88 6.58 -1.49 0.13
N ILE A 89 6.02 -0.38 0.63
CA ILE A 89 6.04 -0.05 2.06
C ILE A 89 4.67 0.45 2.48
N PHE A 90 4.09 -0.20 3.49
CA PHE A 90 2.97 0.31 4.26
C PHE A 90 3.49 0.90 5.57
N LEU A 91 3.34 2.21 5.72
CA LEU A 91 3.54 2.91 6.98
C LEU A 91 2.27 2.80 7.82
N THR A 92 2.37 2.22 9.01
CA THR A 92 1.27 1.97 9.95
C THR A 92 1.52 2.63 11.31
N ASP A 93 0.53 2.58 12.19
CA ASP A 93 0.65 3.00 13.59
C ASP A 93 1.21 1.91 14.53
N VAL A 94 1.34 0.68 14.03
CA VAL A 94 1.94 -0.48 14.73
C VAL A 94 3.23 -0.95 14.06
N ALA A 95 4.07 -1.67 14.81
CA ALA A 95 5.39 -2.16 14.38
C ALA A 95 5.36 -3.13 13.18
N GLY A 96 4.23 -3.80 12.95
CA GLY A 96 4.02 -4.77 11.89
C GLY A 96 2.79 -5.64 12.19
N ILE A 97 2.80 -6.87 11.71
CA ILE A 97 1.76 -7.88 11.96
C ILE A 97 2.14 -8.71 13.19
N PHE A 98 1.20 -8.87 14.11
CA PHE A 98 1.37 -9.65 15.33
C PHE A 98 0.51 -10.92 15.29
N ASP A 99 0.93 -11.97 16.01
CA ASP A 99 0.22 -13.25 16.11
C ASP A 99 -1.15 -13.15 16.81
N LYS A 100 -1.39 -12.06 17.52
CA LYS A 100 -2.65 -11.65 18.15
C LYS A 100 -2.67 -10.12 18.29
N PRO A 101 -3.77 -9.49 18.75
CA PRO A 101 -3.84 -8.04 18.87
C PRO A 101 -2.64 -7.45 19.64
N PRO A 102 -1.97 -6.39 19.13
CA PRO A 102 -0.73 -5.86 19.74
C PRO A 102 -0.90 -5.33 21.17
N ASN A 103 -2.14 -5.04 21.58
CA ASN A 103 -2.51 -4.60 22.92
C ASN A 103 -2.72 -5.76 23.91
N GLU A 104 -2.72 -7.01 23.44
CA GLU A 104 -2.82 -8.19 24.31
C GLU A 104 -1.45 -8.63 24.85
N GLU A 105 -1.44 -9.09 26.10
CA GLU A 105 -0.21 -9.54 26.75
C GLU A 105 0.41 -10.73 26.02
N GLY A 106 1.72 -10.64 25.77
CA GLY A 106 2.49 -11.66 25.07
C GLY A 106 2.25 -11.70 23.56
N ALA A 107 1.71 -10.63 22.94
CA ALA A 107 1.65 -10.50 21.48
C ALA A 107 3.06 -10.46 20.89
N LYS A 108 3.30 -11.25 19.84
CA LYS A 108 4.60 -11.39 19.20
C LYS A 108 4.53 -10.89 17.77
N LEU A 109 5.48 -10.02 17.43
CA LEU A 109 5.67 -9.56 16.06
C LEU A 109 6.05 -10.74 15.17
N ILE A 110 5.39 -10.87 14.03
CA ILE A 110 5.71 -11.83 12.98
C ILE A 110 6.68 -11.13 12.01
N PRO A 111 7.98 -11.44 12.02
CA PRO A 111 8.96 -10.68 11.24
C PRO A 111 8.83 -10.94 9.73
N ARG A 112 8.33 -12.11 9.33
CA ARG A 112 8.30 -12.52 7.92
C ARG A 112 7.06 -13.36 7.61
N ILE A 113 6.41 -13.04 6.49
CA ILE A 113 5.27 -13.78 5.94
C ILE A 113 5.60 -14.16 4.49
N SER A 114 5.39 -15.42 4.11
CA SER A 114 5.53 -15.83 2.70
C SER A 114 4.18 -15.75 1.99
N ALA A 115 4.17 -15.15 0.81
CA ALA A 115 2.98 -15.06 -0.03
C ALA A 115 2.59 -16.39 -0.71
N ARG A 116 3.49 -17.39 -0.73
CA ARG A 116 3.24 -18.73 -1.29
C ARG A 116 2.64 -19.74 -0.31
N GLY A 117 2.61 -19.42 0.98
CA GLY A 117 2.11 -20.32 2.04
C GLY A 117 0.60 -20.22 2.27
N ASP A 118 0.10 -20.91 3.30
CA ASP A 118 -1.29 -20.82 3.79
C ASP A 118 -1.55 -19.47 4.49
N VAL A 119 -1.49 -18.38 3.73
CA VAL A 119 -1.68 -17.01 4.20
C VAL A 119 -3.05 -16.81 4.87
N LYS A 120 -4.05 -17.63 4.50
CA LYS A 120 -5.38 -17.61 5.11
C LYS A 120 -5.33 -17.84 6.63
N SER A 121 -4.51 -18.78 7.09
CA SER A 121 -4.37 -19.07 8.53
C SER A 121 -3.74 -17.91 9.31
N SER A 122 -2.75 -17.24 8.71
CA SER A 122 -2.06 -16.09 9.32
C SER A 122 -2.92 -14.82 9.30
N ILE A 123 -3.70 -14.60 8.24
CA ILE A 123 -4.62 -13.45 8.15
C ILE A 123 -5.78 -13.58 9.14
N GLU A 124 -6.27 -14.79 9.42
CA GLU A 124 -7.39 -15.00 10.34
C GLU A 124 -6.99 -14.97 11.82
N THR A 125 -5.76 -15.37 12.16
CA THR A 125 -5.26 -15.33 13.56
C THR A 125 -4.73 -13.96 13.99
N CYS A 126 -4.20 -13.16 13.06
CA CYS A 126 -3.52 -11.90 13.38
C CYS A 126 -4.43 -10.66 13.41
N VAL A 127 -5.74 -10.82 13.12
CA VAL A 127 -6.68 -9.70 12.98
C VAL A 127 -7.60 -9.64 14.20
N PRO A 128 -7.57 -8.55 15.00
CA PRO A 128 -8.49 -8.38 16.11
C PRO A 128 -9.95 -8.44 15.63
N ALA A 129 -10.83 -9.06 16.41
CA ALA A 129 -12.29 -9.03 16.18
C ALA A 129 -12.87 -7.60 16.17
N HIS A 130 -12.10 -6.62 16.66
CA HIS A 130 -12.46 -5.20 16.73
C HIS A 130 -11.81 -4.33 15.63
N ASP A 131 -11.17 -4.90 14.60
CA ASP A 131 -10.79 -4.11 13.40
C ASP A 131 -12.03 -3.80 12.55
N VAL A 132 -12.84 -2.88 13.07
CA VAL A 132 -14.08 -2.36 12.45
C VAL A 132 -13.84 -1.61 11.13
N THR A 133 -12.58 -1.42 10.72
CA THR A 133 -12.22 -0.75 9.46
C THR A 133 -11.59 -1.68 8.42
N GLY A 134 -11.21 -2.90 8.81
CA GLY A 134 -10.42 -3.80 7.97
C GLY A 134 -9.03 -3.25 7.63
N GLY A 135 -8.52 -2.26 8.35
CA GLY A 135 -7.39 -1.43 7.92
C GLY A 135 -6.06 -2.18 7.83
N ILE A 136 -5.75 -3.07 8.78
CA ILE A 136 -4.51 -3.87 8.71
C ILE A 136 -4.73 -5.14 7.87
N LYS A 137 -5.94 -5.68 7.89
CA LYS A 137 -6.34 -6.83 7.07
C LYS A 137 -6.23 -6.53 5.57
N THR A 138 -6.71 -5.37 5.11
CA THR A 138 -6.62 -4.98 3.69
C THR A 138 -5.20 -4.70 3.26
N LYS A 139 -4.38 -4.08 4.13
CA LYS A 139 -2.94 -3.86 3.87
C LYS A 139 -2.19 -5.17 3.76
N LEU A 140 -2.41 -6.12 4.68
CA LEU A 140 -1.79 -7.44 4.60
C LEU A 140 -2.24 -8.21 3.36
N ALA A 141 -3.54 -8.19 3.03
CA ALA A 141 -4.05 -8.80 1.82
C ALA A 141 -3.43 -8.18 0.55
N SER A 142 -3.30 -6.85 0.50
CA SER A 142 -2.64 -6.14 -0.61
C SER A 142 -1.15 -6.48 -0.68
N ALA A 143 -0.45 -6.52 0.46
CA ALA A 143 0.96 -6.90 0.57
C ALA A 143 1.21 -8.32 0.06
N VAL A 144 0.37 -9.28 0.46
CA VAL A 144 0.42 -10.68 -0.01
C VAL A 144 0.17 -10.75 -1.50
N LYS A 145 -0.80 -9.99 -2.02
CA LYS A 145 -1.11 -9.95 -3.44
C LYS A 145 0.06 -9.39 -4.25
N VAL A 146 0.67 -8.28 -3.80
CA VAL A 146 1.86 -7.69 -4.44
C VAL A 146 3.03 -8.66 -4.42
N ALA A 147 3.34 -9.26 -3.26
CA ALA A 147 4.45 -10.19 -3.14
C ALA A 147 4.24 -11.47 -3.96
N GLY A 148 3.05 -12.08 -3.86
CA GLY A 148 2.74 -13.35 -4.52
C GLY A 148 2.54 -13.23 -6.03
N GLU A 149 1.82 -12.21 -6.50
CA GLU A 149 1.52 -12.05 -7.93
C GLU A 149 2.62 -11.28 -8.69
N LEU A 150 3.30 -10.34 -8.05
CA LEU A 150 4.26 -9.44 -8.72
C LEU A 150 5.72 -9.72 -8.35
N GLY A 151 5.98 -10.54 -7.34
CA GLY A 151 7.34 -10.84 -6.88
C GLY A 151 8.02 -9.69 -6.14
N ILE A 152 7.25 -8.72 -5.65
CA ILE A 152 7.78 -7.51 -5.00
C ILE A 152 7.63 -7.65 -3.47
N PRO A 153 8.71 -7.60 -2.68
CA PRO A 153 8.61 -7.64 -1.23
C PRO A 153 7.89 -6.40 -0.70
N VAL A 154 7.01 -6.59 0.29
CA VAL A 154 6.25 -5.51 0.92
C VAL A 154 6.53 -5.46 2.42
N TYR A 155 6.94 -4.29 2.90
CA TYR A 155 7.25 -4.04 4.31
C TYR A 155 6.08 -3.35 5.00
N ILE A 156 5.69 -3.83 6.16
CA ILE A 156 4.70 -3.20 7.05
C ILE A 156 5.47 -2.74 8.29
N VAL A 157 5.50 -1.43 8.52
CA VAL A 157 6.39 -0.81 9.51
C VAL A 157 5.73 0.40 10.15
N GLN A 158 6.01 0.63 11.43
CA GLN A 158 5.47 1.76 12.18
C GLN A 158 6.08 3.09 11.72
N ALA A 159 5.23 4.05 11.35
CA ALA A 159 5.62 5.40 11.01
C ALA A 159 6.34 6.11 12.17
N GLY A 160 7.28 7.00 11.85
CA GLY A 160 8.02 7.78 12.85
C GLY A 160 9.09 6.99 13.62
N THR A 161 9.39 5.75 13.22
CA THR A 161 10.46 4.93 13.82
C THR A 161 11.72 4.90 12.96
N PRO A 162 12.90 4.58 13.54
CA PRO A 162 14.11 4.32 12.77
C PRO A 162 13.92 3.24 11.69
N SER A 163 13.14 2.20 11.99
CA SER A 163 12.78 1.14 11.03
C SER A 163 12.02 1.69 9.82
N ALA A 164 11.08 2.62 9.99
CA ALA A 164 10.40 3.24 8.86
C ALA A 164 11.36 4.03 7.97
N LEU A 165 12.32 4.76 8.57
CA LEU A 165 13.35 5.47 7.81
C LEU A 165 14.25 4.49 7.04
N GLN A 166 14.72 3.42 7.69
CA GLN A 166 15.48 2.34 7.05
C GLN A 166 14.72 1.78 5.84
N ALA A 167 13.42 1.50 5.99
CA ALA A 167 12.59 0.99 4.90
C ALA A 167 12.56 1.94 3.69
N MET A 168 12.30 3.23 3.93
CA MET A 168 12.20 4.28 2.91
C MET A 168 13.52 4.55 2.19
N GLU A 169 14.65 4.41 2.89
CA GLU A 169 15.99 4.54 2.33
C GLU A 169 16.46 3.30 1.54
N GLY A 170 15.65 2.24 1.49
CA GLY A 170 16.01 0.99 0.83
C GLY A 170 16.88 0.05 1.68
N ARG A 171 17.07 0.33 2.96
CA ARG A 171 17.74 -0.56 3.93
C ARG A 171 16.75 -1.60 4.48
N GLU A 172 17.26 -2.65 5.11
CA GLU A 172 16.40 -3.65 5.78
C GLU A 172 15.99 -3.11 7.16
N PRO A 173 14.68 -2.99 7.46
CA PRO A 173 14.24 -2.45 8.75
C PRO A 173 14.49 -3.43 9.88
N GLU A 174 14.99 -2.96 11.03
CA GLU A 174 15.25 -3.79 12.22
C GLU A 174 13.96 -4.36 12.82
N VAL A 175 12.90 -3.55 12.86
CA VAL A 175 11.60 -3.92 13.41
C VAL A 175 10.53 -3.66 12.36
N CYS A 176 10.06 -4.74 11.71
CA CYS A 176 8.96 -4.71 10.77
C CYS A 176 8.38 -6.12 10.56
N THR A 177 7.30 -6.19 9.77
CA THR A 177 6.92 -7.43 9.07
C THR A 177 7.21 -7.27 7.59
N VAL A 178 7.96 -8.20 7.01
CA VAL A 178 8.15 -8.28 5.56
C VAL A 178 7.33 -9.43 4.96
N VAL A 179 6.51 -9.10 3.97
CA VAL A 179 5.80 -10.06 3.12
C VAL A 179 6.66 -10.31 1.89
N VAL A 180 7.08 -11.56 1.70
CA VAL A 180 7.98 -11.96 0.61
C VAL A 180 7.29 -12.86 -0.41
N PRO A 181 7.75 -12.86 -1.67
CA PRO A 181 7.23 -13.72 -2.73
C PRO A 181 7.31 -15.22 -2.46
#